data_AF-A0A523FEN8-F1
#
_entry.id   AF-A0A523FEN8-F1
#
_cell.length_a   1.000
_cell.length_b   1.000
_cell.length_c   1.000
_cell.angle_alpha   90.00
_cell.angle_beta   90.00
_cell.angle_gamma   90.00
#
_symmetry.space_group_name_H-M   'P 1'
#
loop_
_entity.id
_entity.type
_entity.pdbx_description
1 polymer ?
#
loop_
_entity_poly.entity_id
_entity_poly.type
_entity_poly.pdbx_seq_one_letter_code
_entity_poly.pdbx_strand_id
1 'polypeptide(L)' 'CYRSCLALAADKGIRSIAFPAISTGIYGFPRARAARIAVATARDFLAAASGSPERVLFVSFSATDHDVMGQALAEPG' A
#
# COMPACT_ATOMS: atom_id res chain seq x y z
N CYS A 1 3.51 -5.59 -8.02
CA CYS A 1 4.36 -4.56 -7.38
C CYS A 1 4.34 -4.71 -5.85
N TYR A 2 3.27 -4.32 -5.16
CA TYR A 2 3.18 -4.35 -3.69
C TYR A 2 3.60 -5.67 -3.03
N ARG A 3 3.00 -6.81 -3.42
CA ARG A 3 3.32 -8.13 -2.84
C ARG A 3 4.80 -8.49 -2.93
N SER A 4 5.45 -8.22 -4.05
CA SER A 4 6.87 -8.51 -4.25
C SER A 4 7.76 -7.66 -3.34
N CYS A 5 7.44 -6.36 -3.20
CA CYS A 5 8.15 -5.46 -2.30
C CYS A 5 7.97 -5.87 -0.82
N LEU A 6 6.75 -6.27 -0.44
CA LEU A 6 6.45 -6.75 0.92
C LEU A 6 7.16 -8.06 1.24
N ALA A 7 7.19 -9.01 0.30
CA ALA A 7 7.93 -10.26 0.45
C ALA A 7 9.43 -10.01 0.61
N LEU A 8 10.00 -9.08 -0.18
CA LEU A 8 11.40 -8.69 -0.04
C LEU A 8 11.67 -7.99 1.30
N ALA A 9 10.75 -7.13 1.77
CA ALA A 9 10.87 -6.50 3.08
C ALA A 9 10.87 -7.54 4.20
N ALA A 10 9.98 -8.54 4.13
CA ALA A 10 9.95 -9.66 5.07
C ALA A 10 11.26 -10.46 5.06
N ASP A 11 11.77 -10.85 3.88
CA ASP A 11 13.03 -11.57 3.71
C ASP A 11 14.24 -10.81 4.30
N LYS A 12 14.20 -9.47 4.23
CA LYS A 12 15.25 -8.60 4.77
C LYS A 12 15.03 -8.17 6.23
N GLY A 13 13.97 -8.65 6.89
CA GLY A 13 13.63 -8.24 8.26
C GLY A 13 13.30 -6.75 8.39
N ILE A 14 12.84 -6.12 7.30
CA ILE A 14 12.44 -4.71 7.30
C ILE A 14 11.08 -4.60 7.98
N ARG A 15 11.05 -3.90 9.11
CA ARG A 15 9.82 -3.74 9.92
C ARG A 15 8.83 -2.72 9.36
N SER A 16 9.28 -1.76 8.56
CA SER A 16 8.41 -0.73 7.99
C SER A 16 8.77 -0.41 6.55
N ILE A 17 7.74 -0.22 5.72
CA ILE A 17 7.90 0.12 4.31
C ILE A 17 6.90 1.22 3.91
N ALA A 18 7.36 2.17 3.10
CA ALA A 18 6.53 3.24 2.56
C ALA A 18 6.36 3.07 1.04
N PHE A 19 5.12 3.19 0.56
CA PHE A 19 4.80 3.19 -0.86
C PHE A 19 4.26 4.55 -1.31
N PRO A 20 4.71 5.07 -2.47
CA PRO A 20 4.04 6.20 -3.10
C PRO A 20 2.68 5.77 -3.68
N ALA A 21 1.90 6.73 -4.16
CA ALA A 21 0.73 6.44 -5.00
C ALA A 21 1.18 5.89 -6.38
N ILE A 22 1.33 4.56 -6.47
CA ILE A 22 1.86 3.89 -7.66
C ILE A 22 0.82 3.94 -8.79
N SER A 23 1.29 4.30 -10.00
CA SER A 23 0.52 4.29 -11.25
C SER A 23 -0.62 5.31 -11.38
N THR A 24 -0.84 6.20 -10.40
CA THR A 24 -1.93 7.21 -10.44
C THR A 24 -1.56 8.54 -11.11
N GLY A 25 -0.27 8.73 -11.42
CA GLY A 25 0.26 9.88 -12.16
C GLY A 25 0.26 9.67 -13.68
N ILE A 26 1.43 9.74 -14.31
CA ILE A 26 1.60 9.65 -15.78
C ILE A 26 0.98 8.37 -16.38
N TYR A 27 0.99 7.26 -15.63
CA TYR A 27 0.42 5.98 -16.08
C TYR A 27 -1.11 5.94 -16.09
N GLY A 28 -1.79 6.96 -15.58
CA GLY A 28 -3.24 7.15 -15.75
C GLY A 28 -4.14 6.08 -15.12
N PHE A 29 -3.63 5.26 -14.21
CA PHE A 29 -4.44 4.22 -13.58
C PHE A 29 -5.50 4.86 -12.66
N PRO A 30 -6.76 4.37 -12.66
CA PRO A 30 -7.82 4.97 -11.84
C PRO A 30 -7.47 4.98 -10.35
N ARG A 31 -7.44 6.18 -9.76
CA ARG A 31 -6.93 6.41 -8.39
C ARG A 31 -7.63 5.56 -7.33
N ALA A 32 -8.97 5.56 -7.33
CA ALA A 32 -9.76 4.79 -6.37
C ALA A 32 -9.46 3.28 -6.47
N ARG A 33 -9.31 2.77 -7.69
CA ARG A 33 -8.96 1.36 -7.91
C ARG A 33 -7.53 1.06 -7.47
N ALA A 34 -6.58 1.95 -7.75
CA ALA A 34 -5.20 1.80 -7.29
C ALA A 34 -5.12 1.76 -5.76
N ALA A 35 -5.77 2.70 -5.08
CA ALA A 35 -5.78 2.76 -3.62
C ALA A 35 -6.36 1.50 -2.98
N ARG A 36 -7.51 1.01 -3.48
CA ARG A 36 -8.10 -0.25 -2.98
C ARG A 36 -7.17 -1.46 -3.18
N ILE A 37 -6.58 -1.59 -4.36
CA ILE A 37 -5.63 -2.69 -4.63
C ILE A 37 -4.43 -2.60 -3.69
N ALA A 38 -3.89 -1.39 -3.47
CA ALA A 38 -2.74 -1.17 -2.59
C ALA A 38 -3.06 -1.55 -1.13
N VAL A 39 -4.18 -1.03 -0.60
CA VAL A 39 -4.61 -1.28 0.78
C VAL A 39 -4.95 -2.76 0.99
N ALA A 40 -5.75 -3.36 0.11
CA ALA A 40 -6.11 -4.78 0.21
C ALA A 40 -4.85 -5.67 0.19
N THR A 41 -3.93 -5.42 -0.74
CA THR A 41 -2.69 -6.21 -0.83
C THR A 41 -1.84 -6.08 0.44
N ALA A 42 -1.75 -4.87 1.01
CA ALA A 42 -1.01 -4.65 2.24
C ALA A 42 -1.68 -5.34 3.45
N ARG A 43 -3.00 -5.23 3.59
CA ARG A 43 -3.76 -5.89 4.65
C ARG A 43 -3.63 -7.40 4.58
N ASP A 44 -3.86 -7.99 3.42
CA ASP A 44 -3.75 -9.44 3.20
C ASP A 44 -2.35 -9.94 3.56
N PHE A 45 -1.31 -9.19 3.17
CA PHE A 45 0.06 -9.55 3.49
C PHE A 45 0.33 -9.46 4.99
N LEU A 46 -0.04 -8.36 5.64
CA LEU A 46 0.18 -8.16 7.08
C LEU A 46 -0.59 -9.18 7.93
N ALA A 47 -1.78 -9.58 7.50
CA ALA A 47 -2.58 -10.60 8.18
C ALA A 47 -1.94 -12.01 8.07
N ALA A 48 -1.25 -12.30 6.97
CA ALA A 48 -0.58 -13.58 6.74
C ALA A 48 0.88 -13.63 7.27
N ALA A 49 1.54 -12.49 7.39
CA ALA A 49 2.95 -12.41 7.75
C ALA A 49 3.16 -12.57 9.26
N SER A 50 4.17 -13.37 9.65
CA SER A 50 4.62 -13.48 11.04
C SER A 50 5.87 -12.63 11.24
N GLY A 51 5.67 -11.37 11.64
CA GLY A 51 6.73 -10.50 12.18
C GLY A 51 7.25 -9.38 11.28
N SER A 52 7.30 -9.51 9.95
CA SER A 52 7.75 -8.39 9.09
C SER A 52 7.12 -8.37 7.69
N PRO A 53 6.87 -7.17 7.12
CA PRO A 53 6.90 -5.87 7.81
C PRO A 53 5.74 -5.75 8.82
N GLU A 54 5.92 -4.95 9.87
CA GLU A 54 4.89 -4.66 10.87
C GLU A 54 4.03 -3.46 10.48
N ARG A 55 4.58 -2.57 9.64
CA ARG A 55 3.92 -1.32 9.24
C ARG A 55 4.10 -1.04 7.76
N VAL A 56 2.99 -0.70 7.11
CA VAL A 56 2.96 -0.17 5.73
C VAL A 56 2.44 1.26 5.77
N LEU A 57 3.18 2.18 5.16
CA LEU A 57 2.80 3.58 5.00
C LEU A 57 2.47 3.85 3.53
N PHE A 58 1.35 4.53 3.29
CA PHE A 58 1.05 5.08 1.97
C PHE A 58 1.33 6.57 1.98
N VAL A 59 2.28 7.00 1.14
CA VAL A 59 2.74 8.39 1.08
C VAL A 59 2.22 9.01 -0.22
N SER A 60 1.31 9.96 -0.07
CA SER A 60 0.68 10.64 -1.19
C SER A 60 1.32 12.01 -1.41
N PHE A 61 1.65 12.32 -2.67
CA PHE A 61 2.19 13.63 -3.03
C PHE A 61 1.10 14.70 -3.15
N SER A 62 -0.07 14.33 -3.70
CA SER A 62 -1.19 15.24 -3.88
C SER A 62 -2.28 15.04 -2.83
N ALA A 63 -3.02 16.10 -2.50
CA ALA A 63 -4.18 16.02 -1.62
C ALA A 63 -5.23 15.02 -2.14
N THR A 64 -5.47 14.99 -3.46
CA THR A 64 -6.41 14.04 -4.05
C THR A 64 -5.98 12.58 -3.87
N ASP A 65 -4.69 12.27 -4.03
CA ASP A 65 -4.21 10.90 -3.78
C ASP A 65 -4.27 10.57 -2.29
N HIS A 66 -4.04 11.55 -1.41
CA HIS A 66 -4.18 11.39 0.03
C HIS A 66 -5.64 11.06 0.42
N ASP A 67 -6.60 11.82 -0.10
CA ASP A 67 -8.03 11.62 0.20
C ASP A 67 -8.52 10.26 -0.28
N VAL A 68 -8.18 9.89 -1.51
CA VAL A 68 -8.55 8.59 -2.08
C VAL A 68 -7.91 7.42 -1.33
N MET A 69 -6.66 7.58 -0.88
CA MET A 69 -6.00 6.58 -0.03
C MET A 69 -6.65 6.48 1.35
N GLY A 70 -7.02 7.61 1.95
CA GLY A 70 -7.72 7.67 3.23
C GLY A 70 -9.07 6.96 3.17
N GLN A 71 -9.84 7.14 2.08
CA GLN A 71 -11.08 6.42 1.86
C GLN A 71 -10.86 4.90 1.79
N ALA A 72 -9.88 4.45 1.01
CA ALA A 72 -9.56 3.02 0.90
C ALA A 72 -9.10 2.41 2.25
N LEU A 73 -8.38 3.17 3.07
CA LEU A 73 -7.98 2.76 4.42
C LEU A 73 -9.14 2.69 5.41
N ALA A 74 -10.20 3.48 5.22
CA ALA A 74 -11.39 3.47 6.05
C ALA A 74 -12.41 2.38 5.62
N GLU A 75 -12.33 1.88 4.39
CA GLU A 75 -13.15 0.75 3.93
C GLU A 75 -12.84 -0.50 4.79
N PRO A 76 -13.86 -1.23 5.29
CA PRO A 76 -13.63 -2.49 6.00
C PRO A 76 -12.95 -3.50 5.09
N GLY A 77 -12.01 -4.26 5.66
CA GLY A 77 -11.27 -5.34 4.99
C GLY A 77 -12.04 -6.65 4.99
#